data_AF-A0A854EBG8-F1
#
_entry.id   AF-A0A854EBG8-F1
#
_cell.length_a   1.000
_cell.length_b   1.000
_cell.length_c   1.000
_cell.angle_alpha   90.00
_cell.angle_beta   90.00
_cell.angle_gamma   90.00
#
_symmetry.space_group_name_H-M   'P 1'
#
loop_
_entity.id
_entity.type
_entity.pdbx_description
1 polymer ?
#
loop_
_entity_poly.entity_id
_entity_poly.type
_entity_poly.pdbx_seq_one_letter_code
_entity_poly.pdbx_strand_id
1 'polypeptide(L)' 'MAAGILALFLGSFGIHNFYLGYTSKALIQLLGTLFSCGILVIPIAIWSIIEGILILAARPGEPPWGVDADGVPLSA' A
#
# COMPACT_ATOMS: atom_id res chain seq x y z
N MET A 1 6.20 -0.13 10.33
CA MET A 1 5.41 1.13 10.30
C MET A 1 5.61 2.01 9.05
N ALA A 2 6.82 2.09 8.48
CA ALA A 2 7.11 2.95 7.33
C ALA A 2 6.12 2.80 6.15
N ALA A 3 5.76 1.55 5.79
CA ALA A 3 4.82 1.27 4.71
C ALA A 3 3.44 1.96 4.89
N GLY A 4 2.90 1.98 6.12
CA GLY A 4 1.60 2.62 6.40
C GLY A 4 1.64 4.15 6.30
N ILE A 5 2.76 4.76 6.70
CA ILE A 5 2.98 6.21 6.51
C ILE A 5 3.14 6.54 5.03
N LEU A 6 3.91 5.74 4.28
CA LEU A 6 4.03 5.89 2.83
C LEU A 6 2.67 5.77 2.13
N ALA A 7 1.80 4.88 2.61
CA ALA A 7 0.46 4.72 2.05
C ALA A 7 -0.43 5.95 2.27
N LEU A 8 -0.28 6.67 3.40
CA LEU A 8 -1.05 7.90 3.66
C LEU A 8 -0.59 9.09 2.81
N PHE A 9 0.71 9.26 2.60
CA PHE A 9 1.25 10.43 1.88
C PHE A 9 1.40 10.21 0.37
N LEU A 10 1.87 9.02 -0.03
CA LEU A 10 2.19 8.67 -1.43
C LEU A 10 1.40 7.44 -1.91
N GLY A 11 0.25 7.18 -1.28
CA GLY A 11 -0.62 6.04 -1.57
C GLY A 11 -1.08 5.95 -3.02
N SER A 12 -1.46 7.09 -3.61
CA SER A 12 -1.94 7.16 -4.99
C SER A 12 -0.95 6.61 -6.03
N PHE A 13 0.34 6.59 -5.72
CA PHE A 13 1.40 6.03 -6.57
C PHE A 13 1.70 4.55 -6.29
N GLY A 14 1.11 3.95 -5.26
CA GLY A 14 1.31 2.55 -4.89
C GLY A 14 2.67 2.21 -4.28
N ILE A 15 3.44 3.20 -3.84
CA ILE A 15 4.82 3.02 -3.36
C ILE A 15 4.91 2.13 -2.12
N HIS A 16 3.92 2.19 -1.24
CA HIS A 16 3.85 1.32 -0.07
C HIS A 16 3.72 -0.17 -0.46
N ASN A 17 2.99 -0.48 -1.54
CA ASN A 17 2.88 -1.84 -2.06
C ASN A 17 4.19 -2.31 -2.72
N PHE A 18 4.96 -1.42 -3.36
CA PHE A 18 6.33 -1.74 -3.80
C PHE A 18 7.26 -2.03 -2.61
N TYR A 19 7.15 -1.23 -1.54
CA TYR A 19 7.93 -1.40 -0.31
C TYR A 19 7.64 -2.73 0.39
N LEU A 20 6.38 -3.19 0.36
CA LEU A 20 5.96 -4.47 0.92
C LEU A 20 6.22 -5.68 0.00
N GLY A 21 6.85 -5.48 -1.17
CA GLY A 21 7.10 -6.55 -2.14
C GLY A 21 5.88 -6.94 -3.00
N TYR A 22 4.72 -6.29 -2.83
CA TYR A 22 3.51 -6.50 -3.64
C TYR A 22 3.58 -5.79 -5.01
N THR A 23 4.59 -6.13 -5.81
CA THR A 23 4.88 -5.51 -7.12
C THR A 23 3.66 -5.50 -8.06
N SER A 24 2.90 -6.59 -8.14
CA SER A 24 1.71 -6.66 -9.00
C SER A 24 0.62 -5.68 -8.57
N LYS A 25 0.36 -5.54 -7.25
CA LYS A 25 -0.63 -4.57 -6.73
C LYS A 25 -0.16 -3.14 -7.00
N ALA A 26 1.12 -2.89 -6.75
CA ALA A 26 1.72 -1.57 -6.93
C ALA A 26 1.70 -1.13 -8.40
N LEU A 27 1.96 -2.05 -9.33
CA LEU A 27 1.82 -1.80 -10.77
C LEU A 27 0.38 -1.51 -11.18
N ILE A 28 -0.62 -2.21 -10.62
CA ILE A 28 -2.03 -1.90 -10.89
C ILE A 28 -2.39 -0.49 -10.41
N GLN A 29 -1.93 -0.07 -9.23
CA GLN A 29 -2.17 1.28 -8.72
C GLN A 29 -1.45 2.35 -9.57
N LEU A 30 -0.21 2.12 -9.95
CA LEU A 30 0.58 3.05 -10.76
C LEU A 30 0.06 3.16 -12.20
N LEU A 31 -0.15 2.03 -12.87
CA LEU A 31 -0.69 2.01 -14.23
C LEU A 31 -2.14 2.46 -14.26
N GLY A 32 -2.93 2.11 -13.24
CA GLY A 32 -4.31 2.56 -13.09
C GLY A 32 -4.41 4.07 -12.94
N THR A 33 -3.54 4.71 -12.16
CA THR A 33 -3.50 6.18 -12.07
C THR A 33 -2.95 6.84 -13.35
N LEU A 34 -1.92 6.25 -13.96
CA LEU A 34 -1.23 6.83 -15.11
C LEU A 34 -2.04 6.72 -16.42
N PHE A 35 -2.55 5.53 -16.76
CA PHE A 35 -3.31 5.29 -18.00
C PHE A 35 -4.73 5.85 -17.96
N SER A 36 -5.27 6.09 -16.77
CA SER A 36 -6.58 6.74 -16.62
C SER A 36 -6.53 8.26 -16.66
N CYS A 37 -5.36 8.86 -16.93
CA CYS A 37 -5.15 10.31 -16.83
C CYS A 37 -5.62 10.88 -15.47
N GLY A 38 -5.48 10.11 -14.38
CA GLY A 38 -5.92 10.52 -13.05
C GLY A 38 -7.42 10.36 -12.75
N ILE A 39 -8.24 9.82 -13.66
CA ILE A 39 -9.67 9.56 -13.38
C ILE A 39 -9.83 8.56 -12.23
N LEU A 40 -8.96 7.54 -12.15
CA LEU A 40 -8.96 6.55 -11.08
C LEU A 40 -8.21 7.02 -9.81
N VAL A 41 -7.74 8.26 -9.74
CA VAL A 41 -6.93 8.71 -8.59
C VAL A 41 -7.72 8.70 -7.28
N ILE A 42 -9.01 9.06 -7.32
CA ILE A 42 -9.88 9.09 -6.13
C ILE A 42 -10.10 7.69 -5.54
N PRO A 43 -10.56 6.67 -6.30
CA PRO A 43 -10.73 5.33 -5.74
C PRO A 43 -9.39 4.70 -5.32
N ILE A 44 -8.29 4.96 -6.05
CA ILE A 44 -6.97 4.45 -5.67
C ILE A 44 -6.45 5.11 -4.39
N ALA A 45 -6.70 6.41 -4.19
CA ALA A 45 -6.36 7.10 -2.95
C ALA A 45 -7.16 6.53 -1.75
N ILE A 46 -8.45 6.27 -1.91
CA ILE A 46 -9.28 5.67 -0.86
C ILE A 46 -8.76 4.28 -0.49
N TRP A 47 -8.48 3.43 -1.48
CA TRP A 47 -7.85 2.13 -1.25
C TRP A 47 -6.55 2.30 -0.45
N SER A 48 -5.65 3.17 -0.89
CA SER A 48 -4.34 3.34 -0.27
C SER A 48 -4.41 3.85 1.18
N ILE A 49 -5.37 4.72 1.49
CA ILE A 49 -5.63 5.18 2.86
C ILE A 49 -6.10 4.01 3.74
N ILE A 50 -7.02 3.18 3.24
CA ILE A 50 -7.52 2.01 3.96
C ILE A 50 -6.37 1.02 4.22
N GLU A 51 -5.59 0.66 3.21
CA GLU A 51 -4.41 -0.20 3.39
C GLU A 51 -3.40 0.43 4.36
N GLY A 52 -3.14 1.72 4.25
CA GLY A 52 -2.25 2.44 5.16
C GLY A 52 -2.68 2.35 6.63
N ILE A 53 -3.96 2.59 6.92
CA ILE A 53 -4.50 2.47 8.28
C ILE A 53 -4.43 1.01 8.77
N LEU A 54 -4.76 0.04 7.91
CA LEU A 54 -4.70 -1.38 8.28
C LEU A 54 -3.27 -1.81 8.61
N ILE A 55 -2.27 -1.37 7.84
CA ILE A 55 -0.85 -1.64 8.11
C ILE A 55 -0.39 -0.97 9.42
N LEU A 56 -0.89 0.24 9.74
CA LEU A 56 -0.56 0.93 10.99
C LEU A 56 -1.26 0.31 12.21
N ALA A 57 -2.46 -0.24 12.03
CA ALA A 57 -3.24 -0.86 13.10
C ALA A 57 -2.90 -2.35 13.32
N ALA A 58 -2.26 -3.00 12.34
CA ALA A 58 -1.88 -4.40 12.42
C ALA A 58 -0.80 -4.64 13.49
N ARG A 59 -0.88 -5.79 14.16
CA ARG A 59 0.19 -6.23 15.05
C ARG A 59 1.38 -6.72 14.22
N PRO A 60 2.62 -6.45 14.64
CA PRO A 60 3.81 -6.99 13.97
C PRO A 60 3.71 -8.50 13.80
N GLY A 61 3.83 -8.99 12.57
CA GLY A 61 3.76 -10.42 12.24
C GLY A 61 2.35 -11.00 12.11
N GLU A 62 1.28 -10.22 12.27
CA GLU A 62 -0.10 -10.69 12.10
C GLU A 62 -0.54 -10.54 10.63
N PRO A 63 -0.71 -11.64 9.87
CA PRO A 63 -1.20 -11.57 8.50
C PRO A 63 -2.68 -11.13 8.49
N PRO A 64 -3.14 -10.38 7.47
CA PRO A 64 -2.42 -10.09 6.22
C PRO A 64 -1.65 -8.75 6.20
N TRP A 65 -1.80 -7.88 7.20
CA TRP A 65 -1.27 -6.50 7.14
C TRP A 65 -0.05 -6.24 8.03
N GLY A 66 0.30 -7.17 8.92
CA GLY A 66 1.48 -7.12 9.79
C GLY A 66 2.71 -7.83 9.22
N VAL A 67 2.64 -8.31 7.98
CA VAL A 67 3.72 -8.99 7.25
C VAL A 67 3.88 -8.41 5.85
N ASP A 68 5.04 -8.58 5.24
CA ASP A 68 5.27 -8.26 3.82
C ASP A 68 4.90 -9.42 2.88
N ALA A 69 5.20 -9.27 1.59
CA ALA A 69 4.91 -10.30 0.57
C ALA A 69 5.65 -11.63 0.78
N ASP A 70 6.79 -11.60 1.46
CA ASP A 70 7.59 -12.79 1.79
C ASP A 70 7.22 -13.37 3.18
N GLY A 71 6.23 -12.78 3.85
CA GLY A 71 5.77 -13.18 5.17
C GLY A 71 6.67 -12.67 6.30
N VAL A 72 7.60 -11.76 6.02
CA VAL A 72 8.47 -11.16 7.04
C VAL A 72 7.66 -10.17 7.86
N PRO A 73 7.70 -10.25 9.20
CA PRO A 73 6.96 -9.34 10.06
C PRO A 73 7.43 -7.90 9.88
N LEU A 74 6.48 -6.98 9.75
CA LEU A 74 6.77 -5.56 9.71
C LEU A 74 7.21 -5.10 11.09
N SER A 75 8.46 -4.65 11.21
CA SER A 75 8.94 -4.04 12.45
C SER A 75 8.12 -2.78 12.77
N ALA A 76 7.75 -2.67 14.05
CA ALA A 76 7.34 -1.41 14.66
C ALA A 76 8.50 -0.40 14.55
#